data_AF-A0A1J4JPX9-F1
#
_entry.id   AF-A0A1J4JPX9-F1
#
_cell.length_a   1.000
_cell.length_b   1.000
_cell.length_c   1.000
_cell.angle_alpha   90.00
_cell.angle_beta   90.00
_cell.angle_gamma   90.00
#
_symmetry.space_group_name_H-M   'P 1'
#
loop_
_entity.id
_entity.type
_entity.pdbx_description
1 polymer ?
#
loop_
_entity_poly.entity_id
_entity_poly.type
_entity_poly.pdbx_seq_one_letter_code
_entity_poly.pdbx_strand_id
1 'polypeptide(L)'
;MDYNNNYTGESYYSINKKNSYVCFDFKNHQISLINYSLKTSDDILSPFHLRSWKIEGSNDRRKWKKLDSHSNDKTFSFPNQIHTFEIKDGNRPKSRFRFIRL
;
A
#
# COMPACT_ATOMS: atom_id res chain seq x y z
N MET A 1 -14.16 -14.29 -11.62
CA MET A 1 -13.49 -12.97 -11.68
C MET A 1 -12.04 -13.26 -11.97
N ASP A 2 -11.65 -13.15 -13.23
CA ASP A 2 -10.28 -13.39 -13.65
C ASP A 2 -9.46 -12.14 -13.33
N TYR A 3 -8.65 -12.20 -12.28
CA TYR A 3 -7.62 -11.21 -12.03
C TYR A 3 -6.53 -11.39 -13.09
N ASN A 4 -6.75 -10.79 -14.26
CA ASN A 4 -5.81 -10.84 -15.38
C ASN A 4 -4.55 -10.04 -14.99
N ASN A 5 -3.51 -10.76 -14.55
CA ASN A 5 -2.30 -10.24 -13.94
C ASN A 5 -1.22 -9.84 -14.96
N ASN A 6 -1.62 -9.46 -16.18
CA ASN A 6 -0.74 -9.04 -17.26
C ASN A 6 -0.34 -7.57 -17.10
N TYR A 7 0.28 -7.24 -15.97
CA TYR A 7 0.91 -5.93 -15.78
C TYR A 7 2.31 -5.96 -16.38
N THR A 8 2.47 -5.29 -17.54
CA THR A 8 3.74 -5.05 -18.25
C THR A 8 4.34 -3.68 -17.92
N GLY A 9 3.89 -3.05 -16.83
CA GLY A 9 3.99 -1.60 -16.60
C GLY A 9 5.08 -1.16 -15.61
N GLU A 10 5.42 0.13 -15.71
CA GLU A 10 6.38 0.84 -14.88
C GLU A 10 6.03 0.78 -13.38
N SER A 11 6.95 0.29 -12.56
CA SER A 11 6.78 0.32 -11.10
C SER A 11 7.16 1.68 -10.52
N TYR A 12 6.45 2.12 -9.48
CA TYR A 12 6.91 3.27 -8.70
C TYR A 12 8.09 2.87 -7.82
N TYR A 13 9.16 3.64 -7.88
CA TYR A 13 10.26 3.58 -6.93
C TYR A 13 10.57 4.98 -6.39
N SER A 14 11.09 5.01 -5.17
CA SER A 14 11.63 6.22 -4.56
C SER A 14 13.09 5.97 -4.19
N ILE A 15 13.85 7.04 -3.95
CA ILE A 15 15.14 6.90 -3.28
C ILE A 15 14.95 6.20 -1.93
N ASN A 16 15.93 5.42 -1.47
CA ASN A 16 15.86 4.73 -0.18
C ASN A 16 15.95 5.72 0.99
N LYS A 17 14.86 6.45 1.23
CA LYS A 17 14.70 7.44 2.29
C LYS A 17 13.58 7.00 3.21
N LYS A 18 13.87 6.98 4.50
CA LYS A 18 12.90 6.66 5.55
C LYS A 18 11.69 7.59 5.47
N ASN A 19 10.49 7.04 5.64
CA ASN A 19 9.21 7.74 5.57
C ASN A 19 8.89 8.33 4.18
N SER A 20 9.47 7.80 3.09
CA SER A 20 8.95 8.03 1.74
C SER A 20 7.55 7.44 1.63
N TYR A 21 6.68 8.08 0.84
CA TYR A 21 5.30 7.66 0.73
C TYR A 21 4.73 7.86 -0.67
N VAL A 22 3.74 7.03 -1.02
CA VAL A 22 2.83 7.28 -2.15
C VAL A 22 1.47 7.63 -1.57
N CYS A 23 0.87 8.73 -2.03
CA CYS A 23 -0.40 9.21 -1.53
C CYS A 23 -1.46 9.20 -2.64
N PHE A 24 -2.57 8.52 -2.38
CA PHE A 24 -3.76 8.48 -3.21
C PHE A 24 -4.78 9.50 -2.70
N ASP A 25 -5.28 10.35 -3.60
CA ASP A 25 -6.31 11.36 -3.32
C ASP A 25 -7.61 10.99 -4.05
N PHE A 26 -8.61 10.53 -3.29
CA PHE A 26 -9.91 10.11 -3.80
C PHE A 26 -10.85 11.30 -4.14
N LYS A 27 -10.33 12.53 -4.15
CA LYS A 27 -11.01 13.76 -4.56
C LYS A 27 -12.26 14.04 -3.73
N ASN A 28 -13.43 13.87 -4.33
CA ASN A 28 -14.71 14.16 -3.67
C ASN A 28 -15.24 12.96 -2.86
N HIS A 29 -14.48 11.87 -2.80
CA HIS A 29 -14.89 10.65 -2.12
C HIS A 29 -14.05 10.41 -0.87
N GLN A 30 -14.69 9.74 0.09
CA GLN A 30 -14.03 9.14 1.22
C GLN A 30 -14.32 7.64 1.20
N ILE A 31 -13.28 6.84 1.40
CA ILE A 31 -13.40 5.38 1.37
C ILE A 31 -13.20 4.78 2.76
N SER A 32 -13.88 3.65 3.00
CA SER A 32 -13.54 2.75 4.09
C SER A 32 -12.62 1.68 3.53
N LEU A 33 -11.34 1.74 3.84
CA LEU A 33 -10.37 0.78 3.34
C LEU A 33 -10.48 -0.54 4.13
N ILE A 34 -10.81 -1.63 3.43
CA ILE A 34 -10.95 -2.98 4.00
C ILE A 34 -9.78 -3.88 3.60
N ASN A 35 -9.31 -3.73 2.37
CA ASN A 35 -8.22 -4.48 1.79
C ASN A 35 -7.39 -3.57 0.90
N TYR A 36 -6.14 -3.92 0.72
CA TYR A 36 -5.27 -3.32 -0.28
C TYR A 36 -4.38 -4.40 -0.89
N SER A 37 -4.04 -4.24 -2.17
CA SER A 37 -3.15 -5.16 -2.87
C SER A 37 -1.86 -4.45 -3.23
N LEU A 38 -0.73 -5.10 -3.00
CA LEU A 38 0.58 -4.65 -3.44
C LEU A 38 1.17 -5.71 -4.38
N LYS A 39 1.85 -5.26 -5.43
CA LYS A 39 2.58 -6.10 -6.38
C LYS A 39 4.04 -5.68 -6.42
N THR A 40 4.97 -6.63 -6.35
CA THR A 40 6.39 -6.36 -6.58
C THR A 40 6.68 -6.13 -8.06
N SER A 41 7.72 -5.36 -8.35
CA SER A 41 8.23 -5.20 -9.71
C SER A 41 8.62 -6.56 -10.31
N ASP A 42 8.68 -6.60 -11.63
CA ASP A 42 9.20 -7.71 -12.41
C ASP A 42 10.73 -7.69 -12.54
N ASP A 43 11.38 -6.63 -12.07
CA ASP A 43 12.83 -6.48 -12.10
C ASP A 43 13.55 -7.55 -11.28
N ILE A 44 14.16 -8.50 -11.99
CA ILE A 44 14.93 -9.63 -11.44
C ILE A 44 16.30 -9.16 -10.92
N LEU A 45 16.85 -8.08 -11.47
CA LEU A 45 18.18 -7.56 -11.13
C LEU A 45 18.16 -6.69 -9.88
N SER A 46 16.97 -6.26 -9.45
CA SER A 46 16.77 -5.27 -8.42
C SER A 46 15.82 -5.79 -7.32
N PRO A 47 16.33 -6.54 -6.32
CA PRO A 47 15.51 -7.18 -5.31
C PRO A 47 15.03 -6.20 -4.22
N PHE A 48 14.66 -4.97 -4.60
CA PHE A 48 14.14 -3.96 -3.68
C PHE A 48 12.67 -4.24 -3.38
N HIS A 49 12.44 -5.25 -2.56
CA HIS A 49 11.11 -5.57 -2.09
C HIS A 49 10.74 -4.75 -0.85
N LEU A 50 9.51 -4.24 -0.84
CA LEU A 50 8.95 -3.55 0.31
C LEU A 50 8.85 -4.51 1.51
N ARG A 51 9.53 -4.20 2.62
CA ARG A 51 9.53 -5.02 3.84
C ARG A 51 8.82 -4.40 5.02
N SER A 52 8.80 -3.08 5.11
CA SER A 52 8.19 -2.37 6.23
C SER A 52 7.42 -1.18 5.70
N TRP A 53 6.15 -1.08 6.03
CA TRP A 53 5.26 -0.02 5.57
C TRP A 53 4.12 0.22 6.55
N LYS A 54 3.45 1.36 6.40
CA LYS A 54 2.23 1.68 7.13
C LYS A 54 1.18 2.14 6.12
N ILE A 55 -0.05 1.73 6.34
CA ILE A 55 -1.17 2.33 5.63
C ILE A 55 -1.76 3.39 6.56
N GLU A 56 -1.89 4.61 6.07
CA GLU A 56 -2.43 5.72 6.85
C GLU A 56 -3.54 6.45 6.08
N GLY A 57 -4.58 6.84 6.80
CA GLY A 57 -5.72 7.59 6.27
C GLY A 57 -5.77 9.03 6.80
N SER A 58 -6.15 9.97 5.95
CA SER A 58 -6.37 11.37 6.32
C SER A 58 -7.55 11.99 5.58
N ASN A 59 -8.15 13.03 6.17
CA ASN A 59 -9.15 13.89 5.53
C ASN A 59 -8.64 15.34 5.33
N ASP A 60 -7.50 15.70 5.92
CA ASP A 60 -6.97 17.07 5.93
C ASP A 60 -5.49 17.17 5.47
N ARG A 61 -4.86 16.04 5.14
CA ARG A 61 -3.42 15.88 4.82
C ARG A 61 -2.45 16.24 5.96
N ARG A 62 -2.95 16.67 7.12
CA ARG A 62 -2.16 17.12 8.27
C ARG A 62 -2.12 16.05 9.35
N LYS A 63 -3.28 15.49 9.69
CA LYS A 63 -3.43 14.41 10.66
C LYS A 63 -3.63 13.09 9.94
N TRP A 64 -2.80 12.12 10.28
CA TRP A 64 -2.80 10.80 9.67
C TRP A 64 -3.12 9.76 10.74
N LYS A 65 -4.13 8.92 10.47
CA LYS A 65 -4.49 7.79 11.30
C LYS A 65 -3.89 6.53 10.71
N LYS A 66 -3.09 5.80 11.50
CA LYS A 66 -2.59 4.47 11.12
C LYS A 66 -3.75 3.49 11.00
N LEU A 67 -3.86 2.87 9.83
CA LEU A 67 -4.86 1.85 9.50
C LEU A 67 -4.26 0.45 9.61
N ASP A 68 -3.01 0.31 9.16
CA ASP A 68 -2.27 -0.94 9.18
C ASP A 68 -0.76 -0.68 9.29
N SER A 69 0.00 -1.70 9.69
CA SER A 69 1.46 -1.63 9.74
C SER A 69 2.11 -3.00 9.64
N HIS A 70 3.13 -3.07 8.80
CA HIS A 70 3.97 -4.23 8.59
C HIS A 70 5.43 -3.88 8.91
N SER A 71 6.14 -4.81 9.54
CA SER A 71 7.54 -4.61 9.94
C SER A 71 8.34 -5.87 9.62
N ASN A 72 9.40 -5.72 8.81
CA ASN A 72 10.25 -6.82 8.33
C ASN A 72 9.45 -7.99 7.74
N ASP A 73 8.38 -7.65 7.01
CA ASP A 73 7.52 -8.60 6.33
C ASP A 73 8.27 -9.31 5.21
N LYS A 74 7.97 -10.60 5.05
CA LYS A 74 8.62 -11.51 4.09
C LYS A 74 7.68 -11.93 2.95
N THR A 75 6.46 -11.43 2.92
CA THR A 75 5.45 -11.72 1.88
C THR A 75 6.00 -11.43 0.49
N PHE A 76 6.73 -10.33 0.35
CA PHE A 76 7.41 -9.92 -0.88
C PHE A 76 8.90 -10.29 -0.84
N SER A 77 9.21 -11.48 -1.36
CA SER A 77 10.58 -12.02 -1.45
C SER A 77 11.01 -12.33 -2.88
N PHE A 78 10.09 -12.24 -3.85
CA PHE A 78 10.34 -12.52 -5.26
C PHE A 78 9.68 -11.47 -6.17
N PRO A 79 10.17 -11.32 -7.42
CA PRO A 79 9.53 -10.50 -8.44
C PRO A 79 8.10 -10.98 -8.77
N ASN A 80 7.26 -10.07 -9.28
CA ASN A 80 5.89 -10.34 -9.73
C ASN A 80 4.94 -10.96 -8.69
N GLN A 81 5.26 -10.88 -7.40
CA GLN A 81 4.36 -11.33 -6.34
C GLN A 81 3.28 -10.28 -6.10
N ILE A 82 2.02 -10.72 -6.13
CA ILE A 82 0.88 -9.92 -5.68
C ILE A 82 0.35 -10.50 -4.38
N HIS A 83 0.05 -9.63 -3.43
CA HIS A 83 -0.64 -10.02 -2.21
C HIS A 83 -1.69 -9.00 -1.83
N THR A 84 -2.82 -9.49 -1.33
CA THR A 84 -3.92 -8.67 -0.82
C THR A 84 -3.93 -8.79 0.70
N PHE A 85 -3.70 -7.68 1.37
CA PHE A 85 -3.73 -7.59 2.83
C PHE A 85 -5.11 -7.15 3.29
N GLU A 86 -5.58 -7.73 4.39
CA GLU A 86 -6.81 -7.33 5.06
C GLU A 86 -6.51 -6.43 6.27
N ILE A 87 -7.23 -5.31 6.37
CA ILE A 87 -7.19 -4.45 7.54
C ILE A 87 -8.07 -5.05 8.63
N LYS A 88 -7.42 -5.63 9.65
CA LYS A 88 -8.07 -6.35 10.76
C LYS A 88 -9.09 -5.47 11.49
N ASP A 89 -10.22 -6.08 11.85
CA ASP A 89 -11.40 -5.45 12.46
C ASP A 89 -11.12 -4.62 13.72
N GLY A 90 -10.19 -5.04 14.57
CA GLY A 90 -9.77 -4.27 15.75
C GLY A 90 -9.10 -2.93 15.41
N ASN A 91 -8.58 -2.78 14.19
CA ASN A 91 -7.98 -1.57 13.65
C ASN A 91 -8.85 -0.91 12.57
N ARG A 92 -9.98 -1.51 12.17
CA ARG A 92 -10.90 -0.92 11.19
C ARG A 92 -11.39 0.42 11.73
N PRO A 93 -11.04 1.54 11.09
CA PRO A 93 -11.71 2.78 11.39
C PRO A 93 -13.14 2.64 10.89
N LYS A 94 -14.14 2.91 11.75
CA LYS A 94 -15.45 3.38 11.26
C LYS A 94 -15.30 4.65 10.40
N SER A 95 -14.14 5.29 10.48
CA SER A 95 -13.74 6.50 9.77
C SER A 95 -13.49 6.23 8.28
N ARG A 96 -14.05 7.09 7.44
CA ARG A 96 -13.76 7.13 6.00
C ARG A 96 -12.68 8.18 5.74
N PHE A 97 -11.82 7.92 4.74
CA PHE A 97 -10.69 8.79 4.41
C PHE A 97 -10.68 9.16 2.93
N ARG A 98 -10.41 10.43 2.64
CA ARG A 98 -10.15 10.94 1.29
C ARG A 98 -8.72 10.65 0.82
N PHE A 99 -7.76 10.66 1.74
CA PHE A 99 -6.35 10.42 1.44
C PHE A 99 -5.92 9.11 2.08
N ILE A 100 -5.29 8.25 1.29
CA ILE A 100 -4.60 7.06 1.78
C ILE A 100 -3.15 7.14 1.35
N ARG A 101 -2.22 6.85 2.25
CA ARG A 101 -0.81 6.71 1.90
C ARG A 101 -0.20 5.40 2.40
N LEU A 102 0.77 4.93 1.64
CA LEU A 102 1.74 3.88 1.96
C LEU A 102 3.08 4.53 2.30
#